data_AF-M0C4F9-F1
#
_entry.id   AF-M0C4F9-F1
#
_cell.length_a   1.000
_cell.length_b   1.000
_cell.length_c   1.000
_cell.angle_alpha   90.00
_cell.angle_beta   90.00
_cell.angle_gamma   90.00
#
_symmetry.space_group_name_H-M   'P 1'
#
loop_
_entity.id
_entity.type
_entity.pdbx_description
1 polymer ?
#
loop_
_entity_poly.entity_id
_entity_poly.type
_entity_poly.pdbx_seq_one_letter_code
_entity_poly.pdbx_strand_id
1 'polypeptide(L)'
;MTVVLAGVGADTTNLGALAPLYDDGRFEYVPIPEKNPDTDETETLGSWDLRATDGTAADLTNRIAPQPIGDADRTVAGDALESWPLHRDPNFAALTYGEHRTSGYVERLRALEPGDVVGFYTGLRRPGGDRAHRYLIGYFTVDRVDVVDPDQPRADREAILAAHPDNAHTKRARDGDLYLEKPVVLIDGREPGGLFDRHPIRLSDYYTKPGNERSQYYLREEIATEWAVRAGGENMMYKPAYRCALSGAAFRRRVGRPGDRTADRARLDTEDAAETTD
;
A
#
# COMPACT_ATOMS: atom_id res chain seq x y z
N MET A 1 -19.59 2.98 -8.22
CA MET A 1 -18.71 3.17 -7.05
C MET A 1 -18.00 1.87 -6.70
N THR A 2 -16.69 1.83 -6.82
CA THR A 2 -15.83 0.63 -6.68
C THR A 2 -14.78 0.87 -5.59
N VAL A 3 -14.26 -0.21 -5.01
CA VAL A 3 -13.07 -0.16 -4.16
C VAL A 3 -11.95 -0.96 -4.81
N VAL A 4 -10.74 -0.40 -4.85
CA VAL A 4 -9.53 -1.15 -5.22
C VAL A 4 -8.61 -1.27 -4.01
N LEU A 5 -8.17 -2.49 -3.68
CA LEU A 5 -7.15 -2.70 -2.66
C LEU A 5 -5.78 -2.78 -3.31
N ALA A 6 -4.87 -1.92 -2.87
CA ALA A 6 -3.50 -1.81 -3.33
C ALA A 6 -2.52 -2.25 -2.23
N GLY A 7 -1.65 -3.19 -2.58
CA GLY A 7 -0.58 -3.66 -1.71
C GLY A 7 0.65 -2.79 -1.84
N VAL A 8 1.06 -2.19 -0.73
CA VAL A 8 2.03 -1.08 -0.66
C VAL A 8 3.02 -1.26 0.48
N GLY A 9 3.92 -0.30 0.64
CA GLY A 9 4.86 -0.22 1.75
C GLY A 9 6.00 -1.24 1.66
N ALA A 10 7.04 -0.94 2.43
CA ALA A 10 8.25 -1.70 2.50
C ALA A 10 8.01 -3.14 2.96
N ASP A 11 8.89 -4.06 2.54
CA ASP A 11 8.90 -5.42 3.05
C ASP A 11 10.29 -6.04 3.01
N THR A 12 10.37 -7.33 3.34
CA THR A 12 11.63 -8.08 3.41
C THR A 12 12.40 -8.09 2.10
N THR A 13 11.77 -7.81 0.96
CA THR A 13 12.48 -7.77 -0.33
C THR A 13 13.27 -6.49 -0.50
N ASN A 14 12.72 -5.33 -0.12
CA ASN A 14 13.34 -4.03 -0.36
C ASN A 14 14.00 -3.41 0.89
N LEU A 15 13.37 -3.55 2.06
CA LEU A 15 13.87 -3.02 3.33
C LEU A 15 14.63 -4.08 4.13
N GLY A 16 14.43 -5.36 3.84
CA GLY A 16 14.94 -6.46 4.67
C GLY A 16 14.15 -6.71 5.95
N ALA A 17 13.15 -5.87 6.23
CA ALA A 17 12.27 -5.96 7.40
C ALA A 17 10.80 -5.76 7.02
N LEU A 18 9.88 -6.17 7.91
CA LEU A 18 8.48 -5.80 7.85
C LEU A 18 8.18 -4.77 8.94
N ALA A 19 7.28 -3.85 8.65
CA ALA A 19 6.84 -2.88 9.62
C ALA A 19 6.14 -3.56 10.82
N PRO A 20 6.41 -3.12 12.07
CA PRO A 20 5.87 -3.75 13.25
C PRO A 20 4.37 -3.48 13.44
N LEU A 21 3.68 -4.47 14.04
CA LEU A 21 2.33 -4.39 14.59
C LEU A 21 2.40 -4.66 16.09
N TYR A 22 1.99 -3.70 16.91
CA TYR A 22 2.06 -3.77 18.37
C TYR A 22 0.78 -4.37 18.97
N ASP A 23 0.87 -4.81 20.23
CA ASP A 23 -0.24 -5.48 20.93
C ASP A 23 -1.44 -4.58 21.19
N ASP A 24 -1.19 -3.29 21.35
CA ASP A 24 -2.21 -2.25 21.52
C ASP A 24 -2.85 -1.79 20.19
N GLY A 25 -2.55 -2.49 19.09
CA GLY A 25 -3.09 -2.25 17.76
C GLY A 25 -2.41 -1.12 16.99
N ARG A 26 -1.44 -0.40 17.56
CA ARG A 26 -0.57 0.49 16.76
C ARG A 26 0.21 -0.32 15.75
N PHE A 27 0.61 0.32 14.67
CA PHE A 27 1.47 -0.27 13.67
C PHE A 27 2.27 0.83 12.96
N GLU A 28 3.35 0.43 12.32
CA GLU A 28 4.11 1.33 11.46
C GLU A 28 3.74 1.16 9.99
N TYR A 29 3.72 2.28 9.27
CA TYR A 29 3.77 2.29 7.82
C TYR A 29 5.11 2.88 7.41
N VAL A 30 5.87 2.09 6.66
CA VAL A 30 7.16 2.50 6.11
C VAL A 30 7.02 2.47 4.59
N PRO A 31 7.17 3.61 3.89
CA PRO A 31 7.24 3.63 2.44
C PRO A 31 8.40 2.78 1.92
N ILE A 32 8.31 2.31 0.69
CA ILE A 32 9.38 1.51 0.07
C ILE A 32 10.61 2.42 -0.11
N PRO A 33 11.86 1.96 0.10
CA PRO A 33 13.04 2.74 -0.29
C PRO A 33 13.05 3.05 -1.79
N GLU A 34 13.48 4.25 -2.18
CA GLU A 34 13.48 4.66 -3.58
C GLU A 34 14.37 3.74 -4.43
N LYS A 35 13.99 3.40 -5.66
CA LYS A 35 14.81 2.53 -6.54
C LYS A 35 16.18 3.12 -6.82
N ASN A 36 16.29 4.44 -6.87
CA ASN A 36 17.52 5.19 -7.02
C ASN A 36 17.40 6.52 -6.26
N PRO A 37 18.51 7.20 -5.92
CA PRO A 37 18.45 8.42 -5.13
C PRO A 37 18.08 9.67 -5.93
N ASP A 38 17.95 9.59 -7.26
CA ASP A 38 17.67 10.73 -8.13
C ASP A 38 16.17 11.05 -8.15
N THR A 39 15.69 11.60 -7.03
CA THR A 39 14.29 11.97 -6.79
C THR A 39 14.21 13.30 -6.05
N ASP A 40 13.09 14.00 -6.16
CA ASP A 40 12.81 15.23 -5.40
C ASP A 40 12.19 14.94 -4.02
N GLU A 41 12.15 13.66 -3.61
CA GLU A 41 11.76 13.30 -2.25
C GLU A 41 12.79 13.77 -1.23
N THR A 42 12.31 14.42 -0.18
CA THR A 42 13.15 14.94 0.92
C THR A 42 13.13 14.02 2.12
N GLU A 43 12.09 13.21 2.28
CA GLU A 43 12.03 12.19 3.31
C GLU A 43 12.94 11.00 2.99
N THR A 44 13.69 10.59 3.99
CA THR A 44 14.66 9.49 3.95
C THR A 44 14.33 8.46 5.01
N LEU A 45 15.01 7.31 5.00
CA LEU A 45 14.86 6.32 6.08
C LEU A 45 15.21 6.91 7.45
N GLY A 46 16.21 7.80 7.53
CA GLY A 46 16.67 8.43 8.76
C GLY A 46 15.86 9.66 9.19
N SER A 47 14.97 10.20 8.34
CA SER A 47 14.04 11.28 8.73
C SER A 47 12.62 10.78 9.00
N TRP A 48 12.30 9.56 8.60
CA TRP A 48 10.96 8.99 8.75
C TRP A 48 10.74 8.43 10.15
N ASP A 49 10.16 9.24 11.03
CA ASP A 49 9.84 8.85 12.40
C ASP A 49 8.84 7.69 12.47
N LEU A 50 9.12 6.75 13.37
CA LEU A 50 8.18 5.69 13.75
C LEU A 50 7.13 6.26 14.71
N ARG A 51 5.87 5.90 14.48
CA ARG A 51 4.72 6.47 15.21
C ARG A 51 4.57 5.91 16.62
N ALA A 52 5.07 4.70 16.88
CA ALA A 52 4.84 3.98 18.11
C ALA A 52 6.07 3.89 19.02
N THR A 53 7.25 4.22 18.51
CA THR A 53 8.54 4.13 19.20
C THR A 53 9.40 5.35 18.92
N ASP A 54 10.30 5.68 19.83
CA ASP A 54 11.30 6.73 19.62
C ASP A 54 12.42 6.19 18.69
N GLY A 55 12.25 6.38 17.39
CA GLY A 55 13.17 5.90 16.35
C GLY A 55 12.66 6.22 14.94
N THR A 56 13.43 5.83 13.95
CA THR A 56 13.18 6.10 12.52
C THR A 56 13.05 4.81 11.72
N ALA A 57 12.63 4.90 10.45
CA ALA A 57 12.59 3.74 9.57
C ALA A 57 13.97 3.10 9.35
N ALA A 58 15.06 3.87 9.48
CA ALA A 58 16.43 3.35 9.43
C ALA A 58 16.72 2.36 10.56
N ASP A 59 16.13 2.54 11.75
CA ASP A 59 16.34 1.65 12.90
C ASP A 59 15.77 0.24 12.71
N LEU A 60 14.89 0.06 11.73
CA LEU A 60 14.26 -1.24 11.44
C LEU A 60 15.17 -2.21 10.70
N THR A 61 16.28 -1.74 10.13
CA THR A 61 17.15 -2.57 9.30
C THR A 61 18.59 -2.05 9.27
N ASN A 62 19.55 -2.93 9.00
CA ASN A 62 20.95 -2.53 8.80
C ASN A 62 21.34 -2.44 7.31
N ARG A 63 20.45 -2.84 6.40
CA ARG A 63 20.66 -2.78 4.96
C ARG A 63 19.35 -2.78 4.20
N ILE A 64 19.37 -2.19 3.01
CA ILE A 64 18.25 -2.24 2.06
C ILE A 64 18.72 -2.76 0.70
N ALA A 65 17.78 -3.28 -0.07
CA ALA A 65 17.94 -3.66 -1.47
C ALA A 65 16.89 -2.90 -2.29
N PRO A 66 17.16 -1.64 -2.70
CA PRO A 66 16.14 -0.77 -3.29
C PRO A 66 15.60 -1.26 -4.65
N GLN A 67 16.37 -2.11 -5.34
CA GLN A 67 15.95 -2.82 -6.54
C GLN A 67 16.15 -4.33 -6.34
N PRO A 68 15.22 -5.02 -5.65
CA PRO A 68 15.39 -6.43 -5.35
C PRO A 68 15.14 -7.35 -6.55
N ILE A 69 14.72 -6.78 -7.68
CA ILE A 69 14.42 -7.49 -8.94
C ILE A 69 15.18 -6.77 -10.06
N GLY A 70 16.21 -7.42 -10.62
CA GLY A 70 17.05 -6.91 -11.71
C GLY A 70 18.52 -7.27 -11.55
N ASP A 71 19.36 -6.86 -12.51
CA ASP A 71 20.81 -7.16 -12.55
C ASP A 71 21.65 -6.26 -11.63
N ALA A 72 21.04 -5.22 -11.04
CA ALA A 72 21.68 -4.34 -10.08
C ALA A 72 21.50 -4.89 -8.67
N ASP A 73 22.35 -5.84 -8.25
CA ASP A 73 22.45 -6.27 -6.85
C ASP A 73 23.07 -5.15 -6.00
N ARG A 74 22.31 -4.07 -5.80
CA ARG A 74 22.70 -2.91 -5.01
C ARG A 74 22.16 -3.08 -3.61
N THR A 75 23.05 -3.42 -2.68
CA THR A 75 22.79 -3.30 -1.25
C THR A 75 23.28 -1.93 -0.76
N VAL A 76 22.48 -1.26 0.07
CA VAL A 76 22.84 0.00 0.74
C VAL A 76 22.83 -0.21 2.25
N ALA A 77 23.83 0.30 2.96
CA ALA A 77 24.06 0.11 4.40
C ALA A 77 24.84 1.31 4.99
N GLY A 78 24.93 1.39 6.32
CA GLY A 78 25.63 2.47 7.04
C GLY A 78 24.99 3.84 6.79
N ASP A 79 25.77 4.92 6.82
CA ASP A 79 25.27 6.30 6.67
C ASP A 79 24.43 6.51 5.39
N ALA A 80 24.78 5.80 4.30
CA ALA A 80 24.06 5.88 3.03
C ALA A 80 22.62 5.30 3.11
N LEU A 81 22.35 4.44 4.10
CA LEU A 81 21.02 3.91 4.36
C LEU A 81 20.13 4.98 4.98
N GLU A 82 20.62 5.68 6.00
CA GLU A 82 19.86 6.74 6.68
C GLU A 82 19.48 7.85 5.71
N SER A 83 20.38 8.25 4.82
CA SER A 83 20.13 9.26 3.80
C SER A 83 19.34 8.76 2.59
N TRP A 84 18.95 7.48 2.54
CA TRP A 84 18.29 6.93 1.36
C TRP A 84 16.85 7.43 1.24
N PRO A 85 16.44 8.02 0.10
CA PRO A 85 15.11 8.59 -0.03
C PRO A 85 14.02 7.52 -0.03
N LEU A 86 12.82 7.93 0.34
CA LEU A 86 11.63 7.09 0.34
C LEU A 86 10.81 7.22 -0.94
N HIS A 87 10.09 6.17 -1.29
CA HIS A 87 9.05 6.16 -2.31
C HIS A 87 7.69 6.25 -1.63
N ARG A 88 7.22 7.46 -1.34
CA ARG A 88 5.96 7.74 -0.65
C ARG A 88 4.74 7.49 -1.53
N ASP A 89 4.43 6.21 -1.77
CA ASP A 89 3.23 5.77 -2.50
C ASP A 89 2.53 4.63 -1.73
N PRO A 90 1.42 4.90 -1.02
CA PRO A 90 0.72 6.19 -0.93
C PRO A 90 1.45 7.24 -0.08
N ASN A 91 1.30 8.50 -0.45
CA ASN A 91 1.56 9.63 0.43
C ASN A 91 0.26 9.98 1.18
N PHE A 92 0.11 9.46 2.40
CA PHE A 92 -1.11 9.68 3.20
C PHE A 92 -1.31 11.13 3.67
N ALA A 93 -0.26 11.95 3.70
CA ALA A 93 -0.39 13.36 4.08
C ALA A 93 -1.00 14.21 2.96
N ALA A 94 -0.61 13.94 1.71
CA ALA A 94 -1.15 14.61 0.52
C ALA A 94 -2.30 13.81 -0.14
N LEU A 95 -2.64 12.64 0.40
CA LEU A 95 -3.63 11.71 -0.14
C LEU A 95 -3.41 11.37 -1.62
N THR A 96 -2.16 11.08 -2.02
CA THR A 96 -1.86 10.70 -3.41
C THR A 96 -1.24 9.30 -3.49
N TYR A 97 -1.43 8.64 -4.63
CA TYR A 97 -0.88 7.32 -4.92
C TYR A 97 -0.59 7.15 -6.42
N GLY A 98 0.63 6.73 -6.74
CA GLY A 98 1.06 6.39 -8.09
C GLY A 98 1.27 4.89 -8.29
N GLU A 99 1.00 4.38 -9.50
CA GLU A 99 1.18 2.96 -9.79
C GLU A 99 1.42 2.66 -11.27
N HIS A 100 2.32 1.72 -11.54
CA HIS A 100 2.77 1.33 -12.89
C HIS A 100 2.76 -0.18 -13.14
N ARG A 101 2.42 -0.99 -12.12
CA ARG A 101 2.39 -2.46 -12.24
C ARG A 101 1.29 -2.88 -13.20
N THR A 102 1.70 -3.58 -14.25
CA THR A 102 0.78 -4.10 -15.28
C THR A 102 0.07 -5.39 -14.84
N SER A 103 0.33 -5.90 -13.63
CA SER A 103 -0.36 -7.05 -13.01
C SER A 103 -1.78 -6.70 -12.55
N GLY A 104 -2.53 -6.02 -13.43
CA GLY A 104 -3.89 -5.52 -13.25
C GLY A 104 -4.03 -4.36 -12.25
N TYR A 105 -2.94 -3.74 -11.78
CA TYR A 105 -3.05 -2.51 -10.98
C TYR A 105 -3.49 -1.34 -11.86
N VAL A 106 -2.70 -1.01 -12.89
CA VAL A 106 -3.00 0.10 -13.82
C VAL A 106 -4.41 0.00 -14.39
N GLU A 107 -4.80 -1.18 -14.86
CA GLU A 107 -6.14 -1.44 -15.43
C GLU A 107 -7.27 -1.14 -14.42
N ARG A 108 -7.11 -1.55 -13.16
CA ARG A 108 -8.14 -1.37 -12.12
C ARG A 108 -8.20 0.06 -11.62
N LEU A 109 -7.04 0.70 -11.45
CA LEU A 109 -6.93 2.04 -10.89
C LEU A 109 -7.38 3.12 -11.87
N ARG A 110 -7.04 3.00 -13.17
CA ARG A 110 -7.47 3.97 -14.20
C ARG A 110 -9.00 4.01 -14.41
N ALA A 111 -9.71 2.98 -13.95
CA ALA A 111 -11.16 2.86 -14.07
C ALA A 111 -11.91 3.43 -12.85
N LEU A 112 -11.19 3.98 -11.86
CA LEU A 112 -11.80 4.60 -10.70
C LEU A 112 -12.35 5.97 -11.03
N GLU A 113 -13.46 6.32 -10.41
CA GLU A 113 -14.14 7.59 -10.56
C GLU A 113 -14.16 8.36 -9.23
N PRO A 114 -14.37 9.69 -9.25
CA PRO A 114 -14.52 10.47 -8.01
C PRO A 114 -15.59 9.88 -7.08
N GLY A 115 -15.22 9.61 -5.83
CA GLY A 115 -16.07 8.96 -4.83
C GLY A 115 -15.83 7.45 -4.65
N ASP A 116 -15.07 6.82 -5.55
CA ASP A 116 -14.48 5.49 -5.34
C ASP A 116 -13.44 5.51 -4.21
N VAL A 117 -12.90 4.35 -3.86
CA VAL A 117 -11.91 4.23 -2.78
C VAL A 117 -10.71 3.39 -3.22
N VAL A 118 -9.52 3.86 -2.86
CA VAL A 118 -8.31 3.03 -2.86
C VAL A 118 -7.99 2.67 -1.42
N GLY A 119 -8.06 1.38 -1.09
CA GLY A 119 -7.65 0.83 0.20
C GLY A 119 -6.21 0.33 0.14
N PHE A 120 -5.41 0.64 1.14
CA PHE A 120 -3.99 0.31 1.15
C PHE A 120 -3.70 -0.78 2.16
N TYR A 121 -3.00 -1.83 1.74
CA TYR A 121 -2.62 -2.92 2.63
C TYR A 121 -1.12 -3.21 2.54
N THR A 122 -0.55 -3.71 3.63
CA THR A 122 0.87 -4.09 3.69
C THR A 122 1.09 -5.32 4.56
N GLY A 123 2.30 -5.87 4.53
CA GLY A 123 2.71 -6.92 5.46
C GLY A 123 3.12 -6.32 6.80
N LEU A 124 2.48 -6.75 7.88
CA LEU A 124 2.87 -6.37 9.24
C LEU A 124 3.25 -7.61 10.04
N ARG A 125 4.20 -7.46 10.97
CA ARG A 125 4.64 -8.52 11.87
C ARG A 125 4.66 -8.03 13.31
N ARG A 126 4.19 -8.85 14.25
CA ARG A 126 4.37 -8.55 15.67
C ARG A 126 5.85 -8.68 16.06
N PRO A 127 6.43 -7.73 16.82
CA PRO A 127 7.74 -7.92 17.43
C PRO A 127 7.80 -9.24 18.22
N GLY A 128 8.81 -10.08 17.95
CA GLY A 128 8.92 -11.41 18.56
C GLY A 128 7.88 -12.44 18.12
N GLY A 129 6.90 -12.08 17.28
CA GLY A 129 5.85 -12.98 16.81
C GLY A 129 6.28 -13.90 15.67
N ASP A 130 5.59 -15.04 15.55
CA ASP A 130 5.97 -16.13 14.65
C ASP A 130 5.70 -15.84 13.16
N ARG A 131 4.72 -14.99 12.85
CA ARG A 131 4.24 -14.82 11.47
C ARG A 131 3.75 -13.41 11.17
N ALA A 132 4.06 -12.94 9.96
CA ALA A 132 3.48 -11.74 9.39
C ALA A 132 2.16 -12.04 8.71
N HIS A 133 1.27 -11.05 8.58
CA HIS A 133 0.07 -11.15 7.74
C HIS A 133 -0.11 -9.87 6.92
N ARG A 134 -1.00 -9.91 5.93
CA ARG A 134 -1.43 -8.72 5.18
C ARG A 134 -2.53 -8.01 5.95
N TYR A 135 -2.38 -6.70 6.12
CA TYR A 135 -3.33 -5.87 6.83
C TYR A 135 -3.71 -4.63 6.01
N LEU A 136 -4.99 -4.30 5.95
CA LEU A 136 -5.47 -2.99 5.51
C LEU A 136 -5.08 -1.95 6.56
N ILE A 137 -4.32 -0.95 6.13
CA ILE A 137 -3.71 0.07 7.00
C ILE A 137 -4.28 1.47 6.80
N GLY A 138 -5.02 1.70 5.72
CA GLY A 138 -5.57 3.01 5.41
C GLY A 138 -6.34 2.97 4.10
N TYR A 139 -6.90 4.11 3.72
CA TYR A 139 -7.53 4.32 2.43
C TYR A 139 -7.61 5.81 2.12
N PHE A 140 -7.96 6.18 0.90
CA PHE A 140 -8.58 7.47 0.65
C PHE A 140 -9.72 7.36 -0.35
N THR A 141 -10.62 8.34 -0.32
CA THR A 141 -11.67 8.48 -1.32
C THR A 141 -11.06 9.13 -2.55
N VAL A 142 -11.29 8.59 -3.74
CA VAL A 142 -10.78 9.12 -5.01
C VAL A 142 -11.42 10.48 -5.28
N ASP A 143 -10.61 11.46 -5.67
CA ASP A 143 -11.05 12.74 -6.20
C ASP A 143 -10.73 12.87 -7.69
N ARG A 144 -9.53 12.48 -8.10
CA ARG A 144 -9.06 12.57 -9.48
C ARG A 144 -8.16 11.40 -9.85
N VAL A 145 -8.23 10.97 -11.10
CA VAL A 145 -7.37 9.94 -11.69
C VAL A 145 -6.84 10.46 -13.01
N ASP A 146 -5.53 10.45 -13.16
CA ASP A 146 -4.83 10.76 -14.41
C ASP A 146 -3.90 9.61 -14.79
N VAL A 147 -3.58 9.51 -16.07
CA VAL A 147 -2.64 8.53 -16.59
C VAL A 147 -1.56 9.25 -17.37
N VAL A 148 -0.32 9.06 -16.98
CA VAL A 148 0.84 9.49 -17.76
C VAL A 148 1.26 8.30 -18.60
N ASP A 149 1.02 8.39 -19.90
CA ASP A 149 1.50 7.41 -20.88
C ASP A 149 2.87 7.87 -21.42
N PRO A 150 3.91 7.01 -21.46
CA PRO A 150 5.21 7.39 -22.01
C PRO A 150 5.15 7.86 -23.46
N ASP A 151 4.17 7.38 -24.24
CA ASP A 151 4.07 7.66 -25.68
C ASP A 151 3.30 8.96 -26.00
N GLN A 152 2.71 9.62 -25.01
CA GLN A 152 1.97 10.87 -25.22
C GLN A 152 2.91 12.10 -25.33
N PRO A 153 2.46 13.22 -25.93
CA PRO A 153 3.29 14.41 -26.09
C PRO A 153 3.93 14.88 -24.78
N ARG A 154 5.21 15.29 -24.85
CA ARG A 154 5.97 15.76 -23.66
C ARG A 154 5.23 16.82 -22.86
N ALA A 155 4.66 17.82 -23.53
CA ALA A 155 3.92 18.89 -22.86
C ALA A 155 2.73 18.37 -22.04
N ASP A 156 2.04 17.32 -22.52
CA ASP A 156 0.91 16.71 -21.81
C ASP A 156 1.41 15.91 -20.60
N ARG A 157 2.52 15.17 -20.74
CA ARG A 157 3.18 14.49 -19.61
C ARG A 157 3.60 15.48 -18.53
N GLU A 158 4.27 16.57 -18.91
CA GLU A 158 4.70 17.64 -18.00
C GLU A 158 3.50 18.29 -17.30
N ALA A 159 2.41 18.58 -18.02
CA ALA A 159 1.22 19.18 -17.44
C ALA A 159 0.55 18.26 -16.39
N ILE A 160 0.45 16.96 -16.67
CA ILE A 160 -0.11 15.99 -15.72
C ILE A 160 0.82 15.87 -14.51
N LEU A 161 2.12 15.66 -14.71
CA LEU A 161 3.09 15.55 -13.62
C LEU A 161 3.07 16.80 -12.72
N ALA A 162 3.03 17.99 -13.30
CA ALA A 162 2.92 19.26 -12.56
C ALA A 162 1.62 19.38 -11.73
N ALA A 163 0.55 18.67 -12.11
CA ALA A 163 -0.69 18.63 -11.34
C ALA A 163 -0.61 17.68 -10.13
N HIS A 164 0.38 16.78 -10.07
CA HIS A 164 0.56 15.79 -8.98
C HIS A 164 1.95 15.91 -8.31
N PRO A 165 2.34 17.08 -7.78
CA PRO A 165 3.72 17.33 -7.30
C PRO A 165 4.12 16.46 -6.09
N ASP A 166 3.16 16.06 -5.27
CA ASP A 166 3.40 15.27 -4.06
C ASP A 166 3.51 13.76 -4.31
N ASN A 167 3.22 13.32 -5.54
CA ASN A 167 3.25 11.92 -5.92
C ASN A 167 4.69 11.43 -6.14
N ALA A 168 5.04 10.25 -5.62
CA ALA A 168 6.43 9.80 -5.69
C ALA A 168 6.87 9.44 -7.13
N HIS A 169 5.94 9.12 -8.03
CA HIS A 169 6.26 8.98 -9.45
C HIS A 169 6.57 10.32 -10.12
N THR A 170 5.90 11.40 -9.71
CA THR A 170 6.21 12.76 -10.18
C THR A 170 7.57 13.21 -9.68
N LYS A 171 7.86 13.04 -8.38
CA LYS A 171 9.15 13.39 -7.78
C LYS A 171 10.33 12.66 -8.40
N ARG A 172 10.10 11.46 -8.94
CA ARG A 172 11.11 10.66 -9.65
C ARG A 172 11.22 11.02 -11.14
N ALA A 173 10.23 11.70 -11.72
CA ALA A 173 10.26 12.07 -13.12
C ALA A 173 11.34 13.12 -13.39
N ARG A 174 11.91 13.10 -14.60
CA ARG A 174 12.96 14.03 -15.03
C ARG A 174 12.61 14.54 -16.42
N ASP A 175 12.59 15.86 -16.59
CA ASP A 175 12.29 16.49 -17.89
C ASP A 175 10.98 16.00 -18.55
N GLY A 176 9.97 15.67 -17.73
CA GLY A 176 8.68 15.13 -18.19
C GLY A 176 8.68 13.63 -18.51
N ASP A 177 9.83 12.97 -18.42
CA ASP A 177 9.97 11.54 -18.66
C ASP A 177 9.77 10.73 -17.36
N LEU A 178 9.01 9.63 -17.49
CA LEU A 178 8.80 8.67 -16.42
C LEU A 178 10.04 7.80 -16.24
N TYR A 179 10.29 7.37 -15.00
CA TYR A 179 11.42 6.48 -14.69
C TYR A 179 11.39 5.15 -15.45
N LEU A 180 10.20 4.64 -15.76
CA LEU A 180 10.03 3.46 -16.60
C LEU A 180 9.26 3.86 -17.84
N GLU A 181 9.59 3.24 -18.98
CA GLU A 181 8.83 3.30 -20.23
C GLU A 181 7.52 2.50 -20.11
N LYS A 182 6.68 2.87 -19.13
CA LYS A 182 5.40 2.22 -18.84
C LYS A 182 4.39 3.28 -18.37
N PRO A 183 3.09 3.10 -18.66
CA PRO A 183 2.07 3.98 -18.12
C PRO A 183 2.06 3.99 -16.60
N VAL A 184 1.86 5.18 -16.03
CA VAL A 184 1.67 5.40 -14.59
C VAL A 184 0.29 5.99 -14.36
N VAL A 185 -0.51 5.37 -13.49
CA VAL A 185 -1.74 5.97 -12.98
C VAL A 185 -1.38 6.81 -11.77
N LEU A 186 -1.82 8.07 -11.77
CA LEU A 186 -1.70 8.99 -10.65
C LEU A 186 -3.09 9.24 -10.09
N ILE A 187 -3.23 9.12 -8.78
CA ILE A 187 -4.51 9.31 -8.11
C ILE A 187 -4.35 10.36 -7.03
N ASP A 188 -5.19 11.38 -7.10
CA ASP A 188 -5.40 12.28 -5.99
C ASP A 188 -6.67 11.87 -5.24
N GLY A 189 -6.52 11.79 -3.94
CA GLY A 189 -7.55 11.46 -2.99
C GLY A 189 -8.09 12.70 -2.30
N ARG A 190 -9.18 12.48 -1.58
CA ARG A 190 -9.82 13.44 -0.69
C ARG A 190 -10.30 12.74 0.56
N GLU A 191 -10.65 13.56 1.55
CA GLU A 191 -11.31 13.07 2.75
C GLU A 191 -12.72 12.51 2.46
N PRO A 192 -13.18 11.50 3.21
CA PRO A 192 -12.43 10.77 4.24
C PRO A 192 -11.32 9.93 3.61
N GLY A 193 -10.12 10.02 4.20
CA GLY A 193 -8.92 9.33 3.78
C GLY A 193 -7.79 9.53 4.78
N GLY A 194 -6.73 8.72 4.66
CA GLY A 194 -5.59 8.71 5.56
C GLY A 194 -5.19 7.31 6.03
N LEU A 195 -4.10 7.30 6.79
CA LEU A 195 -3.57 6.14 7.48
C LEU A 195 -4.36 5.90 8.77
N PHE A 196 -4.65 4.65 9.10
CA PHE A 196 -5.23 4.32 10.40
C PHE A 196 -4.23 4.57 11.53
N ASP A 197 -4.69 5.06 12.68
CA ASP A 197 -3.81 5.23 13.84
C ASP A 197 -3.52 3.92 14.56
N ARG A 198 -4.54 3.05 14.58
CA ARG A 198 -4.52 1.74 15.23
C ARG A 198 -5.47 0.78 14.50
N HIS A 199 -5.40 -0.48 14.92
CA HIS A 199 -6.40 -1.50 14.61
C HIS A 199 -6.52 -1.78 13.11
N PRO A 200 -5.41 -2.12 12.42
CA PRO A 200 -5.47 -2.44 11.00
C PRO A 200 -6.21 -3.77 10.79
N ILE A 201 -6.84 -3.97 9.63
CA ILE A 201 -7.71 -5.13 9.38
C ILE A 201 -6.92 -6.24 8.73
N ARG A 202 -6.80 -7.40 9.38
CA ARG A 202 -6.11 -8.57 8.80
C ARG A 202 -6.88 -9.08 7.59
N LEU A 203 -6.24 -9.04 6.43
CA LEU A 203 -6.80 -9.49 5.15
C LEU A 203 -6.43 -10.93 4.79
N SER A 204 -5.34 -11.45 5.34
CA SER A 204 -4.81 -12.75 4.89
C SER A 204 -4.77 -13.82 5.97
N ASP A 205 -4.96 -15.07 5.57
CA ASP A 205 -4.49 -16.25 6.28
C ASP A 205 -3.21 -16.82 5.67
N TYR A 206 -2.55 -17.71 6.42
CA TYR A 206 -1.32 -18.37 6.00
C TYR A 206 -1.45 -19.87 6.20
N TYR A 207 -1.56 -20.61 5.10
CA TYR A 207 -1.72 -22.05 5.12
C TYR A 207 -1.20 -22.67 3.81
N THR A 208 -1.10 -24.00 3.76
CA THR A 208 -0.76 -24.74 2.54
C THR A 208 -2.05 -25.19 1.87
N LYS A 209 -2.39 -24.59 0.72
CA LYS A 209 -3.54 -25.02 -0.08
C LYS A 209 -3.24 -26.40 -0.73
N PRO A 210 -4.23 -27.31 -0.87
CA PRO A 210 -4.03 -28.56 -1.60
C PRO A 210 -3.39 -28.32 -2.97
N GLY A 211 -2.33 -29.07 -3.28
CA GLY A 211 -1.55 -28.92 -4.51
C GLY A 211 -0.32 -28.01 -4.41
N ASN A 212 -0.14 -27.28 -3.30
CA ASN A 212 1.05 -26.48 -3.06
C ASN A 212 2.03 -27.18 -2.12
N GLU A 213 3.33 -27.06 -2.40
CA GLU A 213 4.40 -27.60 -1.54
C GLU A 213 4.68 -26.73 -0.31
N ARG A 214 4.34 -25.43 -0.39
CA ARG A 214 4.67 -24.44 0.65
C ARG A 214 3.44 -23.63 1.01
N SER A 215 3.35 -23.23 2.28
CA SER A 215 2.33 -22.31 2.75
C SER A 215 2.50 -20.93 2.11
N GLN A 216 1.38 -20.29 1.81
CA GLN A 216 1.33 -18.97 1.18
C GLN A 216 0.28 -18.11 1.88
N TYR A 217 0.28 -16.81 1.58
CA TYR A 217 -0.74 -15.90 2.07
C TYR A 217 -1.96 -15.97 1.15
N TYR A 218 -3.15 -16.15 1.71
CA TYR A 218 -4.40 -16.16 0.97
C TYR A 218 -5.37 -15.14 1.55
N LEU A 219 -6.14 -14.49 0.69
CA LEU A 219 -7.21 -13.59 1.10
C LEU A 219 -8.23 -14.36 1.95
N ARG A 220 -8.60 -13.79 3.10
CA ARG A 220 -9.63 -14.36 3.97
C ARG A 220 -10.97 -14.42 3.26
N GLU A 221 -11.67 -15.54 3.41
CA GLU A 221 -12.95 -15.79 2.75
C GLU A 221 -14.03 -14.78 3.16
N GLU A 222 -14.04 -14.36 4.43
CA GLU A 222 -14.96 -13.34 4.92
C GLU A 222 -14.76 -12.01 4.17
N ILE A 223 -13.51 -11.59 3.96
CA ILE A 223 -13.19 -10.38 3.18
C ILE A 223 -13.64 -10.56 1.73
N ALA A 224 -13.31 -11.70 1.11
CA ALA A 224 -13.65 -11.97 -0.28
C ALA A 224 -15.17 -11.88 -0.51
N THR A 225 -15.95 -12.41 0.43
CA THR A 225 -17.41 -12.48 0.39
C THR A 225 -18.04 -11.13 0.71
N GLU A 226 -17.76 -10.56 1.88
CA GLU A 226 -18.42 -9.35 2.36
C GLU A 226 -18.07 -8.10 1.54
N TRP A 227 -16.84 -8.04 1.03
CA TRP A 227 -16.40 -6.93 0.19
C TRP A 227 -16.67 -7.24 -1.30
N ALA A 228 -17.26 -8.40 -1.59
CA ALA A 228 -17.62 -8.87 -2.92
C ALA A 228 -16.46 -8.70 -3.90
N VAL A 229 -15.32 -9.31 -3.58
CA VAL A 229 -14.09 -9.25 -4.40
C VAL A 229 -14.34 -9.93 -5.75
N ARG A 230 -14.10 -9.18 -6.83
CA ARG A 230 -14.36 -9.60 -8.22
C ARG A 230 -13.08 -9.87 -9.02
N ALA A 231 -11.94 -9.37 -8.58
CA ALA A 231 -10.65 -9.60 -9.23
C ALA A 231 -9.49 -9.47 -8.22
N GLY A 232 -8.33 -10.07 -8.53
CA GLY A 232 -7.09 -9.99 -7.74
C GLY A 232 -6.45 -11.33 -7.35
N GLY A 233 -7.18 -12.43 -7.53
CA GLY A 233 -6.72 -13.79 -7.22
C GLY A 233 -6.65 -14.08 -5.72
N GLU A 234 -6.81 -15.33 -5.29
CA GLU A 234 -6.85 -15.65 -3.86
C GLU A 234 -5.49 -15.49 -3.16
N ASN A 235 -4.39 -15.61 -3.89
CA ASN A 235 -3.04 -15.57 -3.34
C ASN A 235 -2.55 -14.12 -3.14
N MET A 236 -2.19 -13.78 -1.90
CA MET A 236 -1.70 -12.46 -1.47
C MET A 236 -0.17 -12.36 -1.33
N MET A 237 0.59 -13.37 -1.75
CA MET A 237 2.05 -13.44 -1.58
C MET A 237 2.74 -12.23 -2.21
N TYR A 238 2.38 -11.89 -3.45
CA TYR A 238 2.98 -10.80 -4.22
C TYR A 238 2.17 -9.50 -4.20
N LYS A 239 1.37 -9.29 -3.13
CA LYS A 239 0.59 -8.05 -2.94
C LYS A 239 -0.21 -7.66 -4.22
N PRO A 240 -1.14 -8.49 -4.73
CA PRO A 240 -1.91 -8.16 -5.94
C PRO A 240 -2.94 -7.04 -5.71
N ALA A 241 -3.39 -6.39 -6.78
CA ALA A 241 -4.51 -5.46 -6.70
C ALA A 241 -5.85 -6.21 -6.68
N TYR A 242 -6.72 -5.86 -5.74
CA TYR A 242 -8.07 -6.42 -5.66
C TYR A 242 -9.10 -5.40 -6.14
N ARG A 243 -10.09 -5.85 -6.92
CA ARG A 243 -11.29 -5.04 -7.23
C ARG A 243 -12.47 -5.59 -6.45
N CYS A 244 -13.11 -4.76 -5.66
CA CYS A 244 -14.30 -5.09 -4.87
C CYS A 244 -15.55 -4.45 -5.51
N ALA A 245 -16.67 -5.15 -5.48
CA ALA A 245 -17.96 -4.57 -5.91
C ALA A 245 -18.64 -3.74 -4.80
N LEU A 246 -18.06 -3.69 -3.60
CA LEU A 246 -18.53 -2.86 -2.50
C LEU A 246 -18.45 -1.37 -2.88
N SER A 247 -19.50 -0.59 -2.59
CA SER A 247 -19.47 0.85 -2.80
C SER A 247 -18.49 1.52 -1.82
N GLY A 248 -17.90 2.65 -2.23
CA GLY A 248 -17.00 3.41 -1.36
C GLY A 248 -17.66 3.79 -0.02
N ALA A 249 -18.94 4.16 -0.02
CA ALA A 249 -19.68 4.46 1.20
C ALA A 249 -19.86 3.24 2.12
N ALA A 250 -20.18 2.07 1.56
CA ALA A 250 -20.30 0.84 2.34
C ALA A 250 -18.94 0.37 2.88
N PHE A 251 -17.87 0.52 2.09
CA PHE A 251 -16.50 0.26 2.53
C PHE A 251 -16.13 1.14 3.72
N ARG A 252 -16.28 2.47 3.61
CA ARG A 252 -15.98 3.40 4.71
C ARG A 252 -16.80 3.12 5.96
N ARG A 253 -18.08 2.76 5.81
CA ARG A 253 -18.92 2.36 6.95
C ARG A 253 -18.40 1.08 7.61
N ARG A 254 -17.91 0.11 6.84
CA ARG A 254 -17.40 -1.16 7.37
C ARG A 254 -16.05 -0.97 8.05
N VAL A 255 -15.09 -0.35 7.37
CA VAL A 255 -13.74 -0.20 7.88
C VAL A 255 -13.63 0.94 8.92
N GLY A 256 -14.48 1.96 8.87
CA GLY A 256 -14.37 3.15 9.74
C GLY A 256 -13.55 4.27 9.09
N ARG A 257 -13.39 5.39 9.78
CA ARG A 257 -12.63 6.56 9.31
C ARG A 257 -11.23 6.58 9.94
N PRO A 258 -10.16 6.90 9.20
CA PRO A 258 -8.87 7.28 9.79
C PRO A 258 -9.08 8.35 10.88
N GLY A 259 -8.37 8.29 12.00
CA GLY A 259 -8.64 9.14 13.17
C GLY A 259 -9.65 8.57 14.18
N ASP A 260 -10.69 7.87 13.71
CA ASP A 260 -11.87 7.53 14.52
C ASP A 260 -12.04 6.01 14.76
N ARG A 261 -10.99 5.20 14.56
CA ARG A 261 -11.10 3.73 14.63
C ARG A 261 -11.06 3.20 16.06
N THR A 262 -11.97 2.27 16.35
CA THR A 262 -11.98 1.46 17.58
C THR A 262 -11.46 0.05 17.32
N ALA A 263 -11.17 -0.71 18.39
CA ALA A 263 -10.71 -2.10 18.29
C ALA A 263 -11.72 -3.02 17.59
N ASP A 264 -13.03 -2.77 17.74
CA ASP A 264 -14.08 -3.56 17.10
C ASP A 264 -13.98 -3.49 15.56
N ARG A 265 -13.52 -2.35 15.03
CA ARG A 265 -13.30 -2.16 13.59
C ARG A 265 -12.11 -2.95 13.03
N ALA A 266 -11.26 -3.54 13.88
CA ALA A 266 -10.23 -4.49 13.45
C ALA A 266 -10.82 -5.88 13.16
N ARG A 267 -11.97 -6.20 13.78
CA ARG A 267 -12.65 -7.46 13.61
C ARG A 267 -13.66 -7.32 12.48
N LEU A 268 -13.78 -8.37 11.68
CA LEU A 268 -14.93 -8.54 10.79
C LEU A 268 -15.90 -9.33 11.65
N ASP A 269 -17.06 -8.78 11.97
CA ASP A 269 -18.04 -9.42 12.86
C ASP A 269 -18.36 -10.83 12.34
N THR A 270 -17.98 -11.86 13.09
CA THR A 270 -18.32 -13.27 12.81
C THR A 270 -19.56 -13.72 13.57
N GLU A 271 -20.28 -12.82 14.27
CA GLU A 271 -21.25 -13.18 15.31
C GLU A 271 -22.74 -13.11 14.92
N ASP A 272 -23.11 -13.08 13.63
CA ASP A 272 -24.52 -13.19 13.21
C ASP A 272 -24.88 -14.52 12.51
N ALA A 273 -24.00 -15.53 12.55
CA ALA A 273 -24.24 -16.83 11.89
C ALA A 273 -24.50 -18.01 12.86
N ALA A 274 -24.72 -17.76 14.15
CA ALA A 274 -24.98 -18.80 15.12
C ALA A 274 -26.08 -18.44 16.13
N GLU A 275 -27.27 -18.08 15.64
CA GLU A 275 -28.48 -18.17 16.47
C GLU A 275 -29.74 -18.35 15.59
N THR A 276 -30.09 -19.60 15.31
CA THR A 276 -31.46 -20.14 15.16
C THR A 276 -31.33 -21.65 14.90
N THR A 277 -31.23 -22.47 15.95
CA THR A 277 -32.31 -23.13 16.72
C THR A 277 -32.40 -24.61 16.35
N ASP A 278 -32.09 -25.45 17.35
CA ASP A 278 -32.79 -26.72 17.60
C ASP A 278 -34.32 -26.48 17.73
#